data_AF-A0A7V3I4M8-F1
#
_entry.id   AF-A0A7V3I4M8-F1
#
_cell.length_a   1.000
_cell.length_b   1.000
_cell.length_c   1.000
_cell.angle_alpha   90.00
_cell.angle_beta   90.00
_cell.angle_gamma   90.00
#
_symmetry.space_group_name_H-M   'P 1'
#
loop_
_entity.id
_entity.type
_entity.pdbx_description
1 polymer ?
#
loop_
_entity_poly.entity_id
_entity_poly.type
_entity_poly.pdbx_seq_one_letter_code
_entity_poly.pdbx_strand_id
1 'polypeptide(L)'
;MVGRSTWIAALVLVWVAALGLGCLAPCGAYSAKEIIRIHQRSYATATDLHVKVWQKEDNIHITDWGVGTVTGGGIGQPVATPGDQPEPYHSRKDPTDGPGIVTDDGTHAIDLNWTNISVPGCTWIAIPFKWTLTEQNMKWLDVAWTNAGDPDKPRKKAAAKNGWQVSPPVSGGGGGTWVHHVTIANMDVPNDPLEPEPMDLYLRNIAFGTLEGLAPIDDDTLANWMDWTAAPVPSIVLHPGESLEYDVVTPWRDGHILTCYEVYDPTAGPSAAPNGYMQQTTDGILWETGDHPTPEPSCFVALTAGLFGLLGCRLRRRR
;
A
#
# COMPACT_ATOMS: atom_id res chain seq x y z
N MET A 1 -18.29 61.38 -16.26
CA MET A 1 -16.99 60.68 -16.14
C MET A 1 -17.24 59.35 -15.43
N VAL A 2 -17.60 58.32 -16.19
CA VAL A 2 -17.71 56.94 -15.72
C VAL A 2 -16.75 56.15 -16.58
N GLY A 3 -15.80 55.45 -15.99
CA GLY A 3 -14.92 54.58 -16.77
C GLY A 3 -13.47 54.66 -16.31
N ARG A 4 -13.11 53.71 -15.46
CA ARG A 4 -11.79 53.03 -15.40
C ARG A 4 -11.69 52.08 -14.20
N SER A 5 -12.45 52.30 -13.12
CA SER A 5 -12.39 51.45 -11.91
C SER A 5 -13.12 50.10 -12.03
N THR A 6 -14.20 50.02 -12.81
CA THR A 6 -15.00 48.79 -12.95
C THR A 6 -14.30 47.70 -13.76
N TRP A 7 -13.45 48.08 -14.71
CA TRP A 7 -12.71 47.13 -15.56
C TRP A 7 -11.60 46.40 -14.80
N ILE A 8 -10.94 47.06 -13.86
CA ILE A 8 -9.89 46.44 -13.03
C ILE A 8 -10.51 45.44 -12.05
N ALA A 9 -11.63 45.78 -11.43
CA ALA A 9 -12.34 44.86 -10.53
C ALA A 9 -12.86 43.61 -11.28
N ALA A 10 -13.42 43.78 -12.48
CA ALA A 10 -13.84 42.67 -13.32
C ALA A 10 -12.66 41.79 -13.76
N LEU A 11 -11.51 42.38 -14.11
CA LEU A 11 -10.33 41.64 -14.54
C LEU A 11 -9.69 40.86 -13.37
N VAL A 12 -9.67 41.43 -12.17
CA VAL A 12 -9.22 40.74 -10.94
C VAL A 12 -10.17 39.61 -10.58
N LEU A 13 -11.49 39.80 -10.69
CA LEU A 13 -12.47 38.75 -10.39
C LEU A 13 -12.39 37.59 -11.40
N VAL A 14 -12.17 37.87 -12.68
CA VAL A 14 -11.95 36.84 -13.72
C VAL A 14 -10.62 36.12 -13.49
N TRP A 15 -9.57 36.80 -13.05
CA TRP A 15 -8.30 36.16 -12.67
C TRP A 15 -8.41 35.32 -11.40
N VAL A 16 -9.13 35.77 -10.37
CA VAL A 16 -9.39 34.99 -9.15
C VAL A 16 -10.32 33.80 -9.43
N ALA A 17 -11.30 33.94 -10.32
CA ALA A 17 -12.14 32.85 -10.76
C ALA A 17 -11.38 31.85 -11.65
N ALA A 18 -10.55 32.31 -12.59
CA ALA A 18 -9.75 31.45 -13.45
C ALA A 18 -8.60 30.75 -12.70
N LEU A 19 -7.98 31.42 -11.71
CA LEU A 19 -7.00 30.81 -10.81
C LEU A 19 -7.68 29.91 -9.76
N GLY A 20 -8.85 30.29 -9.26
CA GLY A 20 -9.62 29.48 -8.29
C GLY A 20 -10.23 28.21 -8.90
N LEU A 21 -10.66 28.26 -10.17
CA LEU A 21 -11.13 27.10 -10.93
C LEU A 21 -9.99 26.29 -11.56
N GLY A 22 -8.84 26.91 -11.82
CA GLY A 22 -7.64 26.23 -12.34
C GLY A 22 -6.83 25.44 -11.29
N CYS A 23 -7.20 25.53 -10.00
CA CYS A 23 -6.52 24.85 -8.90
C CYS A 23 -7.22 23.56 -8.42
N LEU A 24 -8.31 23.15 -9.06
CA LEU A 24 -8.90 21.82 -8.87
C LEU A 24 -8.39 20.86 -9.95
N ALA A 25 -7.11 20.94 -10.30
CA ALA A 25 -6.48 19.80 -10.94
C ALA A 25 -6.51 18.68 -9.87
N PRO A 26 -7.27 17.60 -10.06
CA PRO A 26 -7.25 16.49 -9.11
C PRO A 26 -5.79 16.08 -8.91
N CYS A 27 -5.41 15.82 -7.66
CA CYS A 27 -4.14 15.15 -7.38
C CYS A 27 -4.02 13.97 -8.36
N GLY A 28 -2.88 13.89 -9.06
CA GLY A 28 -2.67 12.83 -10.04
C GLY A 28 -2.91 11.48 -9.37
N ALA A 29 -3.79 10.67 -9.95
CA ALA A 29 -4.16 9.39 -9.37
C ALA A 29 -2.88 8.54 -9.16
N TYR A 30 -2.73 7.99 -7.96
CA TYR A 30 -1.53 7.26 -7.56
C TYR A 30 -1.68 5.78 -7.92
N SER A 31 -0.92 5.29 -8.90
CA SER A 31 -0.98 3.88 -9.28
C SER A 31 0.19 3.11 -8.69
N ALA A 32 -0.09 2.00 -8.04
CA ALA A 32 0.93 1.06 -7.56
C ALA A 32 0.64 -0.35 -8.04
N LYS A 33 1.69 -1.17 -8.04
CA LYS A 33 1.65 -2.53 -8.57
C LYS A 33 2.44 -3.47 -7.69
N GLU A 34 1.95 -4.69 -7.54
CA GLU A 34 2.54 -5.68 -6.66
C GLU A 34 2.46 -7.09 -7.23
N ILE A 35 3.39 -7.94 -6.83
CA ILE A 35 3.28 -9.40 -6.96
C ILE A 35 3.19 -9.98 -5.54
N ILE A 36 2.03 -10.53 -5.22
CA ILE A 36 1.77 -11.21 -3.94
C ILE A 36 1.98 -12.71 -4.18
N ARG A 37 3.02 -13.31 -3.60
CA ARG A 37 3.21 -14.77 -3.63
C ARG A 37 2.82 -15.38 -2.31
N ILE A 38 1.95 -16.37 -2.35
CA ILE A 38 1.37 -17.02 -1.18
C ILE A 38 1.72 -18.50 -1.27
N HIS A 39 2.35 -19.02 -0.22
CA HIS A 39 2.57 -20.45 -0.04
C HIS A 39 1.38 -21.06 0.73
N GLN A 40 0.74 -22.05 0.13
CA GLN A 40 -0.26 -22.85 0.81
C GLN A 40 0.48 -23.91 1.66
N ARG A 41 0.30 -23.84 2.97
CA ARG A 41 0.72 -24.90 3.91
C ARG A 41 -0.27 -25.11 5.05
N SER A 42 -1.25 -24.22 5.18
CA SER A 42 -2.26 -24.25 6.25
C SER A 42 -3.10 -25.53 6.27
N TYR A 43 -3.24 -26.24 5.14
CA TYR A 43 -3.97 -27.50 5.02
C TYR A 43 -3.25 -28.48 4.10
N ALA A 44 -3.56 -29.78 4.21
CA ALA A 44 -3.14 -30.77 3.22
C ALA A 44 -3.68 -30.45 1.80
N THR A 45 -4.91 -29.91 1.74
CA THR A 45 -5.51 -29.30 0.56
C THR A 45 -6.39 -28.14 1.03
N ALA A 46 -6.26 -26.95 0.45
CA ALA A 46 -7.19 -25.84 0.67
C ALA A 46 -8.29 -25.82 -0.40
N THR A 47 -9.49 -25.39 0.00
CA THR A 47 -10.65 -25.27 -0.89
C THR A 47 -10.93 -23.84 -1.32
N ASP A 48 -10.52 -22.85 -0.55
CA ASP A 48 -10.69 -21.45 -0.90
C ASP A 48 -9.48 -20.60 -0.45
N LEU A 49 -9.23 -19.53 -1.19
CA LEU A 49 -8.22 -18.50 -0.90
C LEU A 49 -8.92 -17.15 -0.82
N HIS A 50 -8.65 -16.41 0.25
CA HIS A 50 -9.15 -15.07 0.49
C HIS A 50 -7.97 -14.13 0.64
N VAL A 51 -7.92 -13.10 -0.21
CA VAL A 51 -6.95 -12.01 -0.11
C VAL A 51 -7.72 -10.71 -0.03
N LYS A 52 -7.49 -9.92 1.03
CA LYS A 52 -8.03 -8.57 1.16
C LYS A 52 -6.88 -7.58 1.07
N VAL A 53 -7.01 -6.61 0.17
CA VAL A 53 -6.09 -5.47 0.07
C VAL A 53 -6.87 -4.21 0.47
N TRP A 54 -6.36 -3.40 1.38
CA TRP A 54 -7.08 -2.21 1.83
C TRP A 54 -6.20 -1.00 2.14
N GLN A 55 -6.86 0.15 2.21
CA GLN A 55 -6.38 1.43 2.71
C GLN A 55 -6.83 1.62 4.16
N LYS A 56 -5.93 2.03 5.05
CA LYS A 56 -6.28 2.30 6.45
C LYS A 56 -6.94 3.67 6.64
N GLU A 57 -6.65 4.61 5.75
CA GLU A 57 -7.09 6.00 5.82
C GLU A 57 -8.40 6.20 5.07
N ASP A 58 -9.40 6.74 5.77
CA ASP A 58 -10.75 6.98 5.23
C ASP A 58 -10.83 8.06 4.14
N ASN A 59 -9.79 8.87 3.97
CA ASN A 59 -9.77 9.89 2.92
C ASN A 59 -9.14 9.40 1.61
N ILE A 60 -8.76 8.12 1.54
CA ILE A 60 -7.97 7.57 0.44
C ILE A 60 -8.69 6.40 -0.19
N HIS A 61 -9.20 6.65 -1.39
CA HIS A 61 -10.11 5.75 -2.09
C HIS A 61 -9.39 5.04 -3.24
N ILE A 62 -9.74 3.78 -3.45
CA ILE A 62 -9.36 2.96 -4.58
C ILE A 62 -10.31 3.31 -5.74
N THR A 63 -9.75 3.92 -6.78
CA THR A 63 -10.49 4.41 -7.95
C THR A 63 -10.48 3.43 -9.12
N ASP A 64 -9.45 2.58 -9.19
CA ASP A 64 -9.32 1.51 -10.18
C ASP A 64 -8.46 0.38 -9.61
N TRP A 65 -8.66 -0.85 -10.07
CA TRP A 65 -7.84 -2.01 -9.71
C TRP A 65 -7.82 -3.06 -10.81
N GLY A 66 -6.83 -3.94 -10.76
CA GLY A 66 -6.75 -5.07 -11.66
C GLY A 66 -5.93 -6.21 -11.08
N VAL A 67 -6.34 -7.42 -11.42
CA VAL A 67 -5.57 -8.64 -11.15
C VAL A 67 -4.99 -9.11 -12.48
N GLY A 68 -3.67 -9.31 -12.52
CA GLY A 68 -2.98 -9.86 -13.69
C GLY A 68 -3.21 -11.37 -13.85
N THR A 69 -2.38 -12.03 -14.64
CA THR A 69 -2.49 -13.49 -14.78
C THR A 69 -1.98 -14.17 -13.52
N VAL A 70 -2.89 -14.76 -12.76
CA VAL A 70 -2.55 -15.53 -11.56
C VAL A 70 -1.89 -16.83 -12.00
N THR A 71 -0.77 -17.16 -11.37
CA THR A 71 0.01 -18.36 -11.70
C THR A 71 0.23 -19.23 -10.46
N GLY A 72 0.48 -20.52 -10.68
CA GLY A 72 0.62 -21.50 -9.60
C GLY A 72 -0.70 -22.11 -9.14
N GLY A 73 -0.64 -23.35 -8.65
CA GLY A 73 -1.78 -24.08 -8.09
C GLY A 73 -2.97 -24.38 -9.02
N GLY A 74 -2.96 -23.92 -10.27
CA GLY A 74 -4.08 -24.12 -11.21
C GLY A 74 -5.38 -23.46 -10.76
N ILE A 75 -5.31 -22.41 -9.93
CA ILE A 75 -6.48 -21.85 -9.24
C ILE A 75 -7.36 -20.94 -10.11
N GLY A 76 -6.86 -20.52 -11.26
CA GLY A 76 -7.55 -19.57 -12.13
C GLY A 76 -7.58 -18.14 -11.57
N GLN A 77 -8.55 -17.35 -12.01
CA GLN A 77 -8.70 -15.94 -11.62
C GLN A 77 -9.66 -15.80 -10.42
N PRO A 78 -9.44 -14.81 -9.54
CA PRO A 78 -10.34 -14.56 -8.42
C PRO A 78 -11.63 -13.92 -8.91
N VAL A 79 -12.66 -14.01 -8.09
CA VAL A 79 -13.72 -13.01 -8.05
C VAL A 79 -13.19 -11.82 -7.25
N ALA A 80 -12.97 -10.69 -7.93
CA ALA A 80 -12.55 -9.44 -7.32
C ALA A 80 -13.77 -8.53 -7.08
N THR A 81 -14.00 -8.13 -5.84
CA THR A 81 -15.11 -7.24 -5.47
C THR A 81 -14.62 -6.11 -4.56
N PRO A 82 -15.29 -4.94 -4.59
CA PRO A 82 -15.18 -3.99 -3.49
C PRO A 82 -15.44 -4.70 -2.16
N GLY A 83 -14.67 -4.35 -1.15
CA GLY A 83 -14.81 -4.87 0.20
C GLY A 83 -14.81 -3.74 1.22
N ASP A 84 -15.16 -4.10 2.45
CA ASP A 84 -15.01 -3.19 3.58
C ASP A 84 -13.55 -3.22 4.06
N GLN A 85 -13.06 -2.09 4.59
CA GLN A 85 -11.85 -2.09 5.41
C GLN A 85 -12.00 -3.14 6.55
N PRO A 86 -10.94 -3.45 7.33
CA PRO A 86 -11.06 -4.15 8.62
C PRO A 86 -11.17 -3.23 9.85
N GLU A 87 -11.85 -3.68 10.92
CA GLU A 87 -11.94 -2.92 12.17
C GLU A 87 -10.53 -2.79 12.80
N PRO A 88 -10.22 -1.68 13.49
CA PRO A 88 -11.05 -0.53 13.84
C PRO A 88 -10.95 0.60 12.81
N TYR A 89 -10.50 0.31 11.59
CA TYR A 89 -10.19 1.34 10.61
C TYR A 89 -11.43 1.86 9.90
N HIS A 90 -12.61 1.26 10.09
CA HIS A 90 -13.88 1.90 9.73
C HIS A 90 -14.08 3.10 10.62
N SER A 91 -14.15 4.27 9.99
CA SER A 91 -14.73 5.50 10.52
C SER A 91 -13.85 6.32 11.47
N ARG A 92 -13.27 7.39 10.93
CA ARG A 92 -13.13 8.66 11.60
C ARG A 92 -14.41 9.48 11.42
N LYS A 93 -14.95 9.90 12.55
CA LYS A 93 -15.82 11.08 12.70
C LYS A 93 -15.34 12.21 11.80
N ASP A 94 -16.15 12.60 10.82
CA ASP A 94 -16.02 13.94 10.26
C ASP A 94 -16.30 14.96 11.38
N PRO A 95 -15.35 15.83 11.76
CA PRO A 95 -15.62 16.87 12.75
C PRO A 95 -16.52 17.99 12.20
N THR A 96 -16.84 18.01 10.91
CA THR A 96 -17.58 19.11 10.27
C THR A 96 -19.09 18.91 10.18
N ASP A 97 -19.61 17.67 10.19
CA ASP A 97 -21.04 17.39 9.91
C ASP A 97 -21.81 16.67 11.04
N GLY A 98 -21.34 16.77 12.27
CA GLY A 98 -22.05 16.30 13.47
C GLY A 98 -21.73 14.86 13.87
N PRO A 99 -22.27 14.38 15.01
CA PRO A 99 -21.91 13.08 15.57
C PRO A 99 -22.56 11.95 14.78
N GLY A 100 -21.90 11.49 13.72
CA GLY A 100 -22.27 10.30 12.95
C GLY A 100 -21.04 9.46 12.60
N ILE A 101 -21.21 8.14 12.63
CA ILE A 101 -20.27 7.20 12.01
C ILE A 101 -20.56 7.26 10.51
N VAL A 102 -19.58 7.67 9.70
CA VAL A 102 -19.66 7.51 8.25
C VAL A 102 -19.35 6.04 7.97
N THR A 103 -20.30 5.33 7.36
CA THR A 103 -20.10 3.96 6.91
C THR A 103 -19.08 3.95 5.77
N ASP A 104 -18.21 2.95 5.74
CA ASP A 104 -17.34 2.66 4.59
C ASP A 104 -18.20 2.64 3.30
N ASP A 105 -17.76 3.34 2.27
CA ASP A 105 -18.45 3.42 0.98
C ASP A 105 -18.03 2.28 0.03
N GLY A 106 -17.22 1.33 0.53
CA GLY A 106 -16.71 0.17 -0.18
C GLY A 106 -15.56 0.51 -1.11
N THR A 107 -15.01 1.72 -1.06
CA THR A 107 -13.92 2.14 -1.97
C THR A 107 -12.54 2.01 -1.34
N HIS A 108 -12.45 1.54 -0.10
CA HIS A 108 -11.18 1.48 0.62
C HIS A 108 -10.55 0.08 0.64
N ALA A 109 -11.27 -0.96 0.24
CA ALA A 109 -10.74 -2.31 0.17
C ALA A 109 -11.20 -3.08 -1.07
N ILE A 110 -10.39 -4.05 -1.47
CA ILE A 110 -10.69 -5.01 -2.53
C ILE A 110 -10.51 -6.41 -1.97
N ASP A 111 -11.56 -7.22 -2.11
CA ASP A 111 -11.55 -8.63 -1.77
C ASP A 111 -11.34 -9.47 -3.02
N LEU A 112 -10.32 -10.32 -3.00
CA LEU A 112 -10.01 -11.31 -4.03
C LEU A 112 -10.32 -12.70 -3.47
N ASN A 113 -11.33 -13.35 -4.02
CA ASN A 113 -11.81 -14.63 -3.53
C ASN A 113 -11.72 -15.70 -4.61
N TRP A 114 -11.06 -16.81 -4.29
CA TRP A 114 -11.13 -18.05 -5.05
C TRP A 114 -11.90 -19.06 -4.23
N THR A 115 -13.03 -19.53 -4.75
CA THR A 115 -13.87 -20.52 -4.06
C THR A 115 -13.92 -21.83 -4.84
N ASN A 116 -14.09 -22.95 -4.14
CA ASN A 116 -14.17 -24.29 -4.76
C ASN A 116 -12.92 -24.66 -5.59
N ILE A 117 -11.75 -24.23 -5.14
CA ILE A 117 -10.45 -24.62 -5.70
C ILE A 117 -9.93 -25.88 -4.99
N SER A 118 -8.83 -26.45 -5.49
CA SER A 118 -8.16 -27.58 -4.86
C SER A 118 -6.66 -27.35 -4.91
N VAL A 119 -6.14 -26.68 -3.89
CA VAL A 119 -4.71 -26.33 -3.80
C VAL A 119 -4.02 -27.27 -2.82
N PRO A 120 -3.13 -28.16 -3.29
CA PRO A 120 -2.38 -29.03 -2.40
C PRO A 120 -1.44 -28.27 -1.46
N GLY A 121 -1.13 -28.93 -0.35
CA GLY A 121 0.01 -28.63 0.52
C GLY A 121 1.27 -28.30 -0.26
N CYS A 122 2.01 -27.30 0.20
CA CYS A 122 3.29 -26.87 -0.37
C CYS A 122 3.20 -26.33 -1.81
N THR A 123 2.12 -25.62 -2.12
CA THR A 123 1.92 -24.98 -3.43
C THR A 123 2.12 -23.48 -3.34
N TRP A 124 2.88 -22.91 -4.29
CA TRP A 124 3.01 -21.47 -4.45
C TRP A 124 2.01 -20.92 -5.45
N ILE A 125 1.43 -19.78 -5.12
CA ILE A 125 0.55 -18.99 -5.99
C ILE A 125 1.10 -17.58 -6.08
N ALA A 126 1.15 -17.00 -7.27
CA ALA A 126 1.56 -15.62 -7.49
C ALA A 126 0.39 -14.82 -8.09
N ILE A 127 0.09 -13.69 -7.47
CA ILE A 127 -1.03 -12.81 -7.80
C ILE A 127 -0.44 -11.44 -8.15
N PRO A 128 -0.32 -11.11 -9.44
CA PRO A 128 -0.07 -9.73 -9.85
C PRO A 128 -1.30 -8.88 -9.54
N PHE A 129 -1.12 -7.81 -8.78
CA PHE A 129 -2.18 -6.89 -8.39
C PHE A 129 -1.75 -5.46 -8.73
N LYS A 130 -2.69 -4.66 -9.21
CA LYS A 130 -2.49 -3.23 -9.42
C LYS A 130 -3.69 -2.46 -8.91
N TRP A 131 -3.46 -1.25 -8.49
CA TRP A 131 -4.52 -0.35 -8.03
C TRP A 131 -4.15 1.10 -8.25
N THR A 132 -5.17 1.95 -8.27
CA THR A 132 -5.05 3.39 -8.42
C THR A 132 -5.82 4.08 -7.29
N LEU A 133 -5.13 4.92 -6.53
CA LEU A 133 -5.64 5.61 -5.36
C LEU A 133 -5.87 7.11 -5.67
N THR A 134 -6.80 7.73 -4.93
CA THR A 134 -7.01 9.19 -4.99
C THR A 134 -5.82 9.99 -4.50
N GLU A 135 -5.07 9.44 -3.53
CA GLU A 135 -3.89 10.05 -2.93
C GLU A 135 -2.81 8.99 -2.71
N GLN A 136 -1.54 9.40 -2.66
CA GLN A 136 -0.44 8.51 -2.32
C GLN A 136 -0.65 7.98 -0.91
N ASN A 137 -0.72 6.66 -0.77
CA ASN A 137 -0.78 6.05 0.55
C ASN A 137 -0.43 4.56 0.58
N MET A 138 -0.42 4.06 1.80
CA MET A 138 -0.09 2.72 2.28
C MET A 138 -0.86 1.60 1.63
N LYS A 139 -0.29 0.41 1.68
CA LYS A 139 -0.97 -0.82 1.38
C LYS A 139 -1.09 -1.66 2.64
N TRP A 140 -2.22 -2.32 2.81
CA TRP A 140 -2.38 -3.37 3.81
C TRP A 140 -2.96 -4.64 3.18
N LEU A 141 -2.57 -5.79 3.72
CA LEU A 141 -2.87 -7.11 3.22
C LEU A 141 -3.30 -8.05 4.34
N ASP A 142 -4.29 -8.88 4.03
CA ASP A 142 -4.75 -10.00 4.82
C ASP A 142 -4.95 -11.16 3.87
N VAL A 143 -4.45 -12.33 4.26
CA VAL A 143 -4.47 -13.53 3.44
C VAL A 143 -4.88 -14.70 4.31
N ALA A 144 -5.91 -15.42 3.87
CA ALA A 144 -6.38 -16.60 4.58
C ALA A 144 -6.77 -17.73 3.62
N TRP A 145 -6.53 -18.95 4.10
CA TRP A 145 -6.95 -20.20 3.48
C TRP A 145 -8.14 -20.77 4.23
N THR A 146 -9.04 -21.42 3.52
CA THR A 146 -10.12 -22.22 4.10
C THR A 146 -10.07 -23.65 3.57
N ASN A 147 -10.64 -24.56 4.34
CA ASN A 147 -10.94 -25.92 3.90
C ASN A 147 -12.37 -26.27 4.32
N ALA A 148 -13.28 -26.34 3.36
CA ALA A 148 -14.68 -26.66 3.58
C ALA A 148 -14.90 -28.07 4.19
N GLY A 149 -13.90 -28.95 4.12
CA GLY A 149 -13.89 -30.27 4.73
C GLY A 149 -13.29 -30.35 6.14
N ASP A 150 -12.75 -29.24 6.68
CA ASP A 150 -12.18 -29.17 8.03
C ASP A 150 -13.14 -28.40 8.98
N PRO A 151 -14.01 -29.11 9.72
CA PRO A 151 -14.98 -28.47 10.60
C PRO A 151 -14.35 -27.81 11.83
N ASP A 152 -13.12 -28.18 12.18
CA ASP A 152 -12.43 -27.69 13.38
C ASP A 152 -11.62 -26.42 13.09
N LYS A 153 -11.24 -26.18 11.83
CA LYS A 153 -10.45 -25.01 11.40
C LYS A 153 -10.93 -24.51 10.03
N PRO A 154 -12.09 -23.87 9.94
CA PRO A 154 -12.66 -23.46 8.66
C PRO A 154 -11.82 -22.39 7.96
N ARG A 155 -11.08 -21.54 8.69
CA ARG A 155 -10.23 -20.46 8.16
C ARG A 155 -8.90 -20.40 8.93
N LYS A 156 -7.79 -20.26 8.20
CA LYS A 156 -6.43 -20.09 8.74
C LYS A 156 -5.74 -18.96 8.00
N LYS A 157 -5.12 -18.04 8.75
CA LYS A 157 -4.26 -17.00 8.17
C LYS A 157 -3.07 -17.65 7.46
N ALA A 158 -2.71 -17.12 6.30
CA ALA A 158 -1.47 -17.49 5.62
C ALA A 158 -0.28 -16.69 6.17
N ALA A 159 -0.52 -15.52 6.72
CA ALA A 159 0.49 -14.64 7.32
C ALA A 159 -0.19 -13.68 8.30
N ALA A 160 0.59 -13.04 9.18
CA ALA A 160 0.10 -11.89 9.94
C ALA A 160 -0.36 -10.79 8.98
N LYS A 161 -1.44 -10.08 9.33
CA LYS A 161 -1.86 -8.90 8.58
C LYS A 161 -0.72 -7.89 8.54
N ASN A 162 -0.37 -7.45 7.35
CA ASN A 162 0.83 -6.65 7.15
C ASN A 162 0.62 -5.61 6.06
N GLY A 163 1.62 -4.77 5.89
CA GLY A 163 1.68 -3.87 4.77
C GLY A 163 2.72 -2.81 4.99
N TRP A 164 2.72 -1.81 4.12
CA TRP A 164 3.80 -0.84 4.05
C TRP A 164 3.30 0.54 3.63
N GLN A 165 4.12 1.55 3.94
CA GLN A 165 3.96 2.95 3.56
C GLN A 165 5.21 3.44 2.86
N VAL A 166 5.06 4.25 1.80
CA VAL A 166 6.13 5.10 1.28
C VAL A 166 5.68 6.55 1.37
N SER A 167 6.40 7.35 2.15
CA SER A 167 6.14 8.78 2.29
C SER A 167 6.59 9.57 1.05
N PRO A 168 6.06 10.78 0.82
CA PRO A 168 6.58 11.67 -0.22
C PRO A 168 8.08 11.95 -0.04
N PRO A 169 8.85 12.07 -1.14
CA PRO A 169 10.28 12.29 -1.06
C PRO A 169 10.60 13.67 -0.47
N VAL A 170 11.52 13.70 0.50
CA VAL A 170 12.05 14.95 1.07
C VAL A 170 13.46 15.22 0.57
N SER A 171 13.79 16.49 0.32
CA SER A 171 15.14 16.85 -0.12
C SER A 171 16.14 16.67 1.02
N GLY A 172 17.28 16.01 0.74
CA GLY A 172 18.37 15.77 1.69
C GLY A 172 19.19 17.01 2.08
N GLY A 173 18.74 18.22 1.77
CA GLY A 173 19.34 19.47 2.27
C GLY A 173 20.54 20.02 1.50
N GLY A 174 20.96 19.40 0.40
CA GLY A 174 21.97 19.98 -0.51
C GLY A 174 22.75 18.94 -1.29
N GLY A 175 22.40 18.72 -2.56
CA GLY A 175 23.15 17.81 -3.44
C GLY A 175 22.35 16.99 -4.45
N GLY A 176 21.05 17.28 -4.63
CA GLY A 176 20.21 16.52 -5.56
C GLY A 176 19.79 15.14 -5.04
N THR A 177 19.95 14.87 -3.74
CA THR A 177 19.46 13.64 -3.11
C THR A 177 18.07 13.82 -2.53
N TRP A 178 17.31 12.74 -2.57
CA TRP A 178 15.94 12.62 -2.08
C TRP A 178 15.84 11.43 -1.15
N VAL A 179 15.14 11.62 -0.03
CA VAL A 179 14.93 10.61 0.99
C VAL A 179 13.47 10.19 0.95
N HIS A 180 13.23 8.89 0.83
CA HIS A 180 11.91 8.28 0.91
C HIS A 180 11.83 7.53 2.24
N HIS A 181 10.88 7.91 3.09
CA HIS A 181 10.64 7.21 4.35
C HIS A 181 9.69 6.04 4.10
N VAL A 182 10.15 4.83 4.42
CA VAL A 182 9.38 3.62 4.22
C VAL A 182 9.08 2.97 5.56
N THR A 183 7.84 2.53 5.73
CA THR A 183 7.36 1.84 6.93
C THR A 183 6.82 0.48 6.52
N ILE A 184 7.10 -0.56 7.30
CA ILE A 184 6.40 -1.85 7.24
C ILE A 184 5.76 -2.06 8.60
N ALA A 185 4.47 -2.44 8.67
CA ALA A 185 3.80 -2.63 9.96
C ALA A 185 3.08 -3.96 10.08
N ASN A 186 3.05 -4.48 11.30
CA ASN A 186 2.18 -5.59 11.70
C ASN A 186 0.81 -5.03 12.10
N MET A 187 -0.19 -5.28 11.27
CA MET A 187 -1.56 -4.82 11.45
C MET A 187 -2.45 -5.86 12.12
N ASP A 188 -1.88 -6.96 12.60
CA ASP A 188 -2.62 -8.08 13.20
C ASP A 188 -3.02 -7.82 14.65
N VAL A 189 -3.56 -6.63 14.91
CA VAL A 189 -3.98 -6.20 16.24
C VAL A 189 -5.24 -6.97 16.69
N PRO A 190 -5.31 -7.43 17.97
CA PRO A 190 -6.43 -8.21 18.52
C PRO A 190 -7.71 -7.37 18.63
N ASN A 191 -8.37 -7.15 17.50
CA ASN A 191 -9.53 -6.28 17.42
C ASN A 191 -10.73 -6.98 16.75
N ASP A 192 -10.51 -8.09 16.05
CA ASP A 192 -11.56 -8.91 15.46
C ASP A 192 -11.83 -10.16 16.34
N PRO A 193 -13.01 -10.28 16.99
CA PRO A 193 -13.36 -11.44 17.81
C PRO A 193 -13.53 -12.74 17.00
N LEU A 194 -13.59 -12.67 15.67
CA LEU A 194 -13.66 -13.82 14.76
C LEU A 194 -12.28 -14.24 14.23
N GLU A 195 -11.23 -13.46 14.47
CA GLU A 195 -9.89 -13.83 14.05
C GLU A 195 -9.14 -14.58 15.14
N PRO A 196 -8.69 -15.81 14.84
CA PRO A 196 -7.85 -16.55 15.76
C PRO A 196 -6.55 -15.76 15.95
N GLU A 197 -6.24 -15.52 17.21
CA GLU A 197 -5.00 -14.99 17.80
C GLU A 197 -4.09 -14.12 16.91
N PRO A 198 -3.80 -12.87 17.33
CA PRO A 198 -2.78 -12.03 16.70
C PRO A 198 -1.49 -12.79 16.40
N MET A 199 -0.97 -12.61 15.19
CA MET A 199 0.29 -13.20 14.76
C MET A 199 1.42 -12.16 14.79
N ASP A 200 2.58 -12.58 15.29
CA ASP A 200 3.81 -11.83 15.11
C ASP A 200 4.22 -11.84 13.62
N LEU A 201 4.74 -10.72 13.13
CA LEU A 201 5.21 -10.56 11.76
C LEU A 201 6.72 -10.77 11.73
N TYR A 202 7.17 -11.96 11.31
CA TYR A 202 8.60 -12.20 11.11
C TYR A 202 9.00 -11.83 9.68
N LEU A 203 9.71 -10.72 9.54
CA LEU A 203 10.21 -10.20 8.28
C LEU A 203 11.61 -10.77 7.99
N ARG A 204 11.79 -11.32 6.78
CA ARG A 204 13.11 -11.74 6.26
C ARG A 204 13.33 -11.22 4.85
N ASN A 205 14.59 -11.31 4.41
CA ASN A 205 15.01 -11.00 3.05
C ASN A 205 14.46 -9.64 2.59
N ILE A 206 14.45 -8.68 3.52
CA ILE A 206 13.95 -7.35 3.25
C ILE A 206 14.95 -6.67 2.30
N ALA A 207 14.46 -6.29 1.13
CA ALA A 207 15.23 -5.61 0.11
C ALA A 207 14.51 -4.33 -0.34
N PHE A 208 15.33 -3.35 -0.72
CA PHE A 208 14.88 -2.09 -1.30
C PHE A 208 15.71 -1.75 -2.52
N GLY A 209 15.05 -1.16 -3.50
CA GLY A 209 15.65 -0.77 -4.75
C GLY A 209 14.95 0.46 -5.28
N THR A 210 15.65 1.18 -6.13
CA THR A 210 15.10 2.38 -6.77
C THR A 210 15.37 2.30 -8.26
N LEU A 211 14.38 2.64 -9.07
CA LEU A 211 14.53 2.76 -10.51
C LEU A 211 14.14 4.16 -10.96
N GLU A 212 14.95 4.73 -11.85
CA GLU A 212 14.67 6.03 -12.47
C GLU A 212 13.52 5.91 -13.48
N GLY A 213 12.70 6.96 -13.56
CA GLY A 213 11.60 7.07 -14.51
C GLY A 213 10.24 6.82 -13.88
N LEU A 214 9.19 6.98 -14.67
CA LEU A 214 7.79 6.79 -14.27
C LEU A 214 7.08 5.74 -15.15
N ALA A 215 7.85 5.03 -15.97
CA ALA A 215 7.31 4.03 -16.89
C ALA A 215 6.85 2.80 -16.08
N PRO A 216 5.62 2.30 -16.27
CA PRO A 216 5.15 1.14 -15.53
C PRO A 216 6.09 -0.05 -15.68
N ILE A 217 6.44 -0.69 -14.58
CA ILE A 217 7.24 -1.92 -14.56
C ILE A 217 6.33 -3.09 -14.92
N ASP A 218 6.76 -3.97 -15.83
CA ASP A 218 6.00 -5.17 -16.21
C ASP A 218 6.02 -6.24 -15.11
N ASP A 219 5.08 -7.20 -15.17
CA ASP A 219 4.89 -8.22 -14.11
C ASP A 219 6.14 -9.09 -13.92
N ASP A 220 6.80 -9.46 -15.03
CA ASP A 220 7.95 -10.36 -15.01
C ASP A 220 9.18 -9.65 -14.42
N THR A 221 9.42 -8.40 -14.80
CA THR A 221 10.49 -7.58 -14.22
C THR A 221 10.28 -7.41 -12.71
N LEU A 222 9.05 -7.09 -12.28
CA LEU A 222 8.74 -6.92 -10.86
C LEU A 222 8.90 -8.24 -10.08
N ALA A 223 8.42 -9.35 -10.64
CA ALA A 223 8.49 -10.68 -10.01
C ALA A 223 9.93 -11.18 -9.78
N ASN A 224 10.88 -10.74 -10.60
CA ASN A 224 12.29 -11.19 -10.53
C ASN A 224 13.23 -10.16 -9.92
N TRP A 225 12.73 -8.99 -9.51
CA TRP A 225 13.58 -7.89 -9.04
C TRP A 225 14.46 -8.26 -7.82
N MET A 226 13.96 -9.12 -6.93
CA MET A 226 14.70 -9.59 -5.76
C MET A 226 15.96 -10.38 -6.06
N ASP A 227 16.04 -11.04 -7.21
CA ASP A 227 17.24 -11.78 -7.63
C ASP A 227 18.44 -10.84 -7.86
N TRP A 228 18.21 -9.51 -7.83
CA TRP A 228 19.20 -8.48 -8.15
C TRP A 228 19.80 -7.78 -6.94
N THR A 229 19.40 -8.10 -5.69
CA THR A 229 19.88 -7.38 -4.50
C THR A 229 20.81 -8.23 -3.62
N ALA A 230 21.89 -7.61 -3.17
CA ALA A 230 22.94 -8.24 -2.36
C ALA A 230 23.11 -7.48 -1.04
N ALA A 231 22.13 -7.60 -0.13
CA ALA A 231 22.31 -7.55 1.33
C ALA A 231 20.94 -7.52 2.01
N PRO A 232 20.51 -8.59 2.70
CA PRO A 232 19.27 -8.53 3.47
C PRO A 232 19.49 -7.62 4.68
N VAL A 233 18.53 -6.73 4.95
CA VAL A 233 18.34 -6.20 6.31
C VAL A 233 18.19 -7.41 7.25
N PRO A 234 18.81 -7.40 8.45
CA PRO A 234 18.64 -8.49 9.41
C PRO A 234 17.17 -8.81 9.62
N SER A 235 16.83 -10.09 9.73
CA SER A 235 15.46 -10.48 10.02
C SER A 235 14.96 -9.80 11.30
N ILE A 236 13.74 -9.30 11.28
CA ILE A 236 13.10 -8.64 12.42
C ILE A 236 11.77 -9.30 12.72
N VAL A 237 11.40 -9.35 14.00
CA VAL A 237 10.05 -9.72 14.44
C VAL A 237 9.36 -8.42 14.83
N LEU A 238 8.18 -8.17 14.28
CA LEU A 238 7.28 -7.10 14.70
C LEU A 238 6.07 -7.73 15.38
N HIS A 239 5.85 -7.40 16.65
CA HIS A 239 4.65 -7.79 17.36
C HIS A 239 3.42 -7.05 16.81
N PRO A 240 2.19 -7.56 17.06
CA PRO A 240 0.96 -6.86 16.68
C PRO A 240 0.98 -5.37 17.04
N GLY A 241 0.81 -4.51 16.02
CA GLY A 241 0.84 -3.05 16.16
C GLY A 241 2.22 -2.40 16.07
N GLU A 242 3.31 -3.16 15.98
CA GLU A 242 4.66 -2.62 15.77
C GLU A 242 4.96 -2.34 14.30
N SER A 243 5.90 -1.42 14.07
CA SER A 243 6.38 -1.04 12.74
C SER A 243 7.91 -1.02 12.67
N LEU A 244 8.43 -1.29 11.48
CA LEU A 244 9.81 -1.05 11.07
C LEU A 244 9.82 0.18 10.16
N GLU A 245 10.70 1.14 10.44
CA GLU A 245 10.89 2.36 9.64
C GLU A 245 12.34 2.48 9.19
N TYR A 246 12.57 2.91 7.95
CA TYR A 246 13.89 3.18 7.39
C TYR A 246 13.82 4.13 6.20
N ASP A 247 14.98 4.67 5.85
CA ASP A 247 15.13 5.65 4.78
C ASP A 247 15.75 5.01 3.54
N VAL A 248 15.16 5.30 2.38
CA VAL A 248 15.74 4.98 1.07
C VAL A 248 16.22 6.28 0.43
N VAL A 249 17.53 6.39 0.19
CA VAL A 249 18.14 7.60 -0.39
C VAL A 249 18.39 7.40 -1.88
N THR A 250 17.98 8.38 -2.68
CA THR A 250 18.03 8.35 -4.14
C THR A 250 18.59 9.65 -4.71
N PRO A 251 19.15 9.65 -5.94
CA PRO A 251 19.51 10.88 -6.64
C PRO A 251 18.33 11.51 -7.41
N TRP A 252 17.14 10.89 -7.39
CA TRP A 252 15.97 11.33 -8.14
C TRP A 252 14.79 11.56 -7.22
N ARG A 253 14.04 12.61 -7.50
CA ARG A 253 12.77 12.87 -6.81
C ARG A 253 11.70 11.87 -7.23
N ASP A 254 11.64 11.67 -8.53
CA ASP A 254 10.60 10.96 -9.23
C ASP A 254 11.21 9.64 -9.72
N GLY A 255 10.56 8.53 -9.39
CA GLY A 255 11.09 7.20 -9.61
C GLY A 255 10.19 6.14 -9.02
N HIS A 256 10.66 4.90 -9.10
CA HIS A 256 10.00 3.74 -8.52
C HIS A 256 10.74 3.33 -7.24
N ILE A 257 10.03 3.26 -6.12
CA ILE A 257 10.53 2.59 -4.92
C ILE A 257 10.07 1.15 -4.96
N LEU A 258 11.04 0.24 -5.00
CA LEU A 258 10.82 -1.19 -5.00
C LEU A 258 11.04 -1.74 -3.60
N THR A 259 10.06 -2.49 -3.11
CA THR A 259 10.13 -3.18 -1.82
C THR A 259 9.91 -4.66 -2.01
N CYS A 260 10.64 -5.48 -1.26
CA CYS A 260 10.28 -6.87 -1.08
C CYS A 260 10.68 -7.37 0.28
N TYR A 261 9.84 -8.23 0.84
CA TYR A 261 10.09 -8.92 2.07
C TYR A 261 9.30 -10.23 2.10
N GLU A 262 9.82 -11.18 2.87
CA GLU A 262 9.11 -12.40 3.23
C GLU A 262 8.48 -12.25 4.60
N VAL A 263 7.22 -12.66 4.70
CA VAL A 263 6.48 -12.75 5.96
C VAL A 263 6.32 -14.20 6.35
N TYR A 264 6.56 -14.47 7.62
CA TYR A 264 6.46 -15.79 8.21
C TYR A 264 5.66 -15.76 9.51
N ASP A 265 4.96 -16.86 9.78
CA ASP A 265 4.43 -17.19 11.10
C ASP A 265 5.54 -17.74 12.02
N PRO A 266 5.96 -17.01 13.07
CA PRO A 266 7.01 -17.49 13.97
C PRO A 266 6.53 -18.57 14.95
N THR A 267 5.22 -18.76 15.12
CA THR A 267 4.65 -19.76 16.04
C THR A 267 4.69 -21.17 15.45
N ALA A 268 4.77 -21.26 14.14
CA ALA A 268 5.06 -22.47 13.41
C ALA A 268 6.57 -22.79 13.58
N GLY A 269 6.91 -23.28 14.78
CA GLY A 269 8.28 -23.44 15.28
C GLY A 269 9.20 -24.20 14.31
N PRO A 270 10.53 -24.13 14.49
CA PRO A 270 11.46 -24.83 13.60
C PRO A 270 11.20 -26.33 13.62
N SER A 271 10.89 -26.95 12.48
CA SER A 271 11.00 -28.41 12.37
C SER A 271 12.38 -28.76 11.83
N ALA A 272 12.99 -29.78 12.43
CA ALA A 272 14.28 -30.27 12.00
C ALA A 272 14.15 -30.82 10.57
N ALA A 273 14.79 -30.16 9.60
CA ALA A 273 15.01 -30.79 8.30
C ALA A 273 16.00 -31.95 8.49
N PRO A 274 15.86 -33.06 7.74
CA PRO A 274 16.76 -34.22 7.83
C PRO A 274 18.25 -33.91 7.59
N ASN A 275 18.58 -32.71 7.12
CA ASN A 275 19.91 -32.26 6.74
C ASN A 275 20.55 -31.24 7.72
N GLY A 276 19.95 -31.01 8.91
CA GLY A 276 20.56 -30.17 9.95
C GLY A 276 20.51 -28.65 9.69
N TYR A 277 19.86 -28.20 8.62
CA TYR A 277 19.45 -26.81 8.46
C TYR A 277 18.12 -26.61 9.22
N MET A 278 17.98 -25.51 9.98
CA MET A 278 16.66 -25.12 10.48
C MET A 278 15.78 -24.76 9.29
N GLN A 279 14.90 -25.66 8.86
CA GLN A 279 13.75 -25.29 8.06
C GLN A 279 12.71 -24.74 9.05
N GLN A 280 12.55 -23.43 9.06
CA GLN A 280 11.38 -22.83 9.69
C GLN A 280 10.16 -23.41 8.97
N THR A 281 9.36 -24.17 9.71
CA THR A 281 8.15 -24.79 9.16
C THR A 281 7.02 -23.82 9.27
N THR A 282 7.09 -22.77 8.48
CA THR A 282 6.11 -21.71 8.49
C THR A 282 4.89 -22.13 7.68
N ASP A 283 3.72 -22.08 8.33
CA ASP A 283 2.41 -22.47 7.78
C ASP A 283 1.84 -21.47 6.77
N GLY A 284 2.50 -20.32 6.62
CA GLY A 284 2.50 -19.62 5.35
C GLY A 284 3.71 -18.72 5.17
N ILE A 285 3.97 -18.48 3.89
CA ILE A 285 5.02 -17.61 3.41
C ILE A 285 4.33 -16.67 2.46
N LEU A 286 4.37 -15.39 2.79
CA LEU A 286 3.93 -14.33 1.92
C LEU A 286 5.17 -13.59 1.44
N TRP A 287 5.28 -13.44 0.13
CA TRP A 287 6.30 -12.63 -0.50
C TRP A 287 5.60 -11.49 -1.21
N GLU A 288 5.89 -10.28 -0.80
CA GLU A 288 5.39 -9.09 -1.48
C GLU A 288 6.52 -8.47 -2.30
N THR A 289 6.23 -8.08 -3.53
CA THR A 289 7.12 -7.20 -4.28
C THR A 289 6.30 -6.04 -4.82
N GLY A 290 6.61 -4.81 -4.41
CA GLY A 290 5.84 -3.61 -4.74
C GLY A 290 6.60 -2.61 -5.59
N ASP A 291 5.86 -1.88 -6.43
CA ASP A 291 6.30 -0.73 -7.22
C ASP A 291 5.48 0.52 -6.84
N HIS A 292 6.20 1.56 -6.44
CA HIS A 292 5.68 2.84 -5.98
C HIS A 292 6.26 3.98 -6.82
N PRO A 293 5.59 4.40 -7.90
CA PRO A 293 5.96 5.62 -8.58
C PRO A 293 5.71 6.80 -7.63
N THR A 294 6.69 7.66 -7.41
CA THR A 294 6.48 8.92 -6.71
C THR A 294 5.94 9.94 -7.72
N PRO A 295 4.62 10.27 -7.75
CA PRO A 295 4.13 11.28 -8.67
C PRO A 295 4.70 12.65 -8.28
N GLU A 296 4.78 13.56 -9.26
CA GLU A 296 4.96 14.98 -8.96
C GLU A 296 3.92 15.40 -7.92
N PRO A 297 4.29 16.08 -6.81
CA PRO A 297 3.29 16.70 -5.98
C PRO A 297 2.54 17.72 -6.84
N SER A 298 1.23 17.53 -6.91
CA SER A 298 0.31 18.49 -7.51
C SER A 298 0.56 19.89 -6.93
N CYS A 299 0.28 20.90 -7.74
CA CYS A 299 0.91 22.23 -7.77
C CYS A 299 0.71 23.15 -6.54
N PHE A 300 0.41 22.62 -5.35
CA PHE A 300 0.04 23.36 -4.15
C PHE A 300 1.15 24.22 -3.54
N VAL A 301 2.43 23.84 -3.72
CA VAL A 301 3.55 24.56 -3.07
C VAL A 301 3.92 25.86 -3.81
N ALA A 302 3.63 25.99 -5.11
CA ALA A 302 4.00 27.18 -5.87
C ALA A 302 3.02 28.37 -5.70
N LEU A 303 1.74 28.10 -5.44
CA LEU A 303 0.70 29.14 -5.35
C LEU A 303 0.72 29.91 -4.03
N THR A 304 1.07 29.25 -2.91
CA THR A 304 1.21 29.93 -1.61
C THR A 304 2.45 30.83 -1.57
N ALA A 305 3.59 30.40 -2.13
CA ALA A 305 4.79 31.23 -2.21
C ALA A 305 4.61 32.47 -3.13
N GLY A 306 3.89 32.33 -4.25
CA GLY A 306 3.62 33.43 -5.19
C GLY A 306 2.64 34.49 -4.66
N LEU A 307 1.57 34.08 -3.97
CA LEU A 307 0.56 35.00 -3.43
C LEU A 307 1.10 35.80 -2.23
N PHE A 308 1.87 35.18 -1.32
CA PHE A 308 2.49 35.90 -0.20
C PHE A 308 3.64 36.82 -0.64
N GLY A 309 4.41 36.46 -1.67
CA GLY A 309 5.45 37.32 -2.25
C GLY A 309 4.91 38.59 -2.91
N LEU A 310 3.76 38.49 -3.59
CA LEU A 310 3.12 39.65 -4.25
C LEU A 310 2.36 40.57 -3.27
N LEU A 311 1.78 40.02 -2.20
CA LEU A 311 1.17 40.82 -1.12
C LEU A 311 2.22 41.49 -0.22
N GLY A 312 3.34 40.82 0.08
CA GLY A 312 4.45 41.39 0.85
C GLY A 312 5.17 42.56 0.16
N CYS A 313 5.31 42.50 -1.17
CA CYS A 313 5.95 43.57 -1.95
C CYS A 313 5.07 44.83 -2.09
N ARG A 314 3.74 44.73 -2.00
CA ARG A 314 2.85 45.91 -2.08
C ARG A 314 2.67 46.64 -0.75
N LEU A 315 2.88 45.98 0.39
CA LEU A 315 2.79 46.61 1.71
C LEU A 315 4.08 47.36 2.13
N ARG A 316 5.22 47.10 1.48
CA ARG A 316 6.48 47.82 1.75
C ARG A 316 6.68 49.14 1.00
N ARG A 317 5.78 49.52 0.07
CA ARG A 317 5.85 50.80 -0.68
C ARG A 317 4.98 51.93 -0.12
N ARG A 318 4.39 51.74 1.07
CA ARG A 318 3.69 52.79 1.81
C ARG A 318 4.21 52.87 3.25
N ARG A 319 5.46 53.27 3.40
CA ARG A 319 5.99 54.00 4.57
C ARG A 319 6.97 55.02 4.05
#